data_AF-A0A840I2E5-F1
#
_entry.id   AF-A0A840I2E5-F1
#
_cell.length_a   1.000
_cell.length_b   1.000
_cell.length_c   1.000
_cell.angle_alpha   90.00
_cell.angle_beta   90.00
_cell.angle_gamma   90.00
#
_symmetry.space_group_name_H-M   'P 1'
#
loop_
_entity.id
_entity.type
_entity.pdbx_description
1 polymer ?
#
loop_
_entity_poly.entity_id
_entity_poly.type
_entity_poly.pdbx_seq_one_letter_code
_entity_poly.pdbx_strand_id
1 'polypeptide(L)'
;MATGWARDGAVQDQIDDTVSDAVSHARARLPHGESAEFCVECEEPIAERRRQALPGVQTCLACQSRRDGRHRMPGINRRGSKDSQLR
;
A
#
# COMPACT_ATOMS: atom_id res chain seq x y z
N MET A 1 -4.65 38.60 12.44
CA MET A 1 -5.51 37.45 12.75
C MET A 1 -4.73 36.54 13.69
N ALA A 2 -5.34 36.03 14.75
CA ALA A 2 -4.62 35.21 15.73
C ALA A 2 -4.24 33.87 15.08
N THR A 3 -3.02 33.79 14.57
CA THR A 3 -2.35 32.50 14.38
C THR A 3 -2.18 31.94 15.79
N GLY A 4 -2.89 30.86 16.12
CA GLY A 4 -2.69 30.16 17.39
C GLY A 4 -1.26 29.61 17.50
N TRP A 5 -1.03 28.68 18.42
CA TRP A 5 0.27 27.99 18.62
C TRP A 5 0.93 27.32 17.38
N ALA A 6 0.34 27.40 16.19
CA ALA A 6 0.84 26.79 14.96
C ALA A 6 1.29 27.84 13.93
N ARG A 7 2.39 27.55 13.23
CA ARG A 7 2.84 28.34 12.06
C ARG A 7 1.82 28.27 10.93
N ASP A 8 1.77 29.32 10.12
CA ASP A 8 0.96 29.31 8.89
C ASP A 8 1.36 28.13 8.00
N GLY A 9 0.37 27.40 7.50
CA GLY A 9 0.56 26.22 6.66
C GLY A 9 0.75 24.89 7.40
N ALA A 10 0.88 24.87 8.74
CA ALA A 10 1.15 23.63 9.49
C ALA A 10 0.10 22.51 9.27
N VAL A 11 -1.15 22.86 8.96
CA VAL A 11 -2.20 21.89 8.62
C VAL A 11 -1.98 21.30 7.23
N GLN A 12 -1.55 22.12 6.26
CA GLN A 12 -1.27 21.65 4.91
C GLN A 12 -0.07 20.71 4.91
N ASP A 13 1.01 21.07 5.63
CA ASP A 13 2.19 20.22 5.80
C ASP A 13 1.78 18.83 6.35
N GLN A 14 0.91 18.77 7.36
CA GLN A 14 0.42 17.49 7.91
C GLN A 14 -0.38 16.66 6.88
N ILE A 15 -1.20 17.32 6.07
CA ILE A 15 -1.97 16.66 5.01
C ILE A 15 -1.02 16.06 3.98
N ASP A 16 -0.03 16.84 3.55
CA ASP A 16 0.94 16.44 2.54
C ASP A 16 1.79 15.26 3.02
N ASP A 17 2.24 15.28 4.29
CA ASP A 17 2.95 14.16 4.92
C ASP A 17 2.08 12.89 4.90
N THR A 18 0.82 13.00 5.31
CA THR A 18 -0.11 11.85 5.35
C THR A 18 -0.34 11.25 3.96
N VAL A 19 -0.46 12.09 2.95
CA VAL A 19 -0.63 11.65 1.55
C VAL A 19 0.65 11.01 1.02
N SER A 20 1.80 11.63 1.28
CA SER A 20 3.11 11.14 0.85
C SER A 20 3.40 9.75 1.41
N ASP A 21 3.13 9.53 2.70
CA ASP A 21 3.30 8.24 3.36
C ASP A 21 2.39 7.17 2.73
N ALA A 22 1.11 7.50 2.50
CA ALA A 22 0.17 6.58 1.89
C ALA A 22 0.58 6.17 0.47
N VAL A 23 1.06 7.13 -0.34
CA VAL A 23 1.56 6.87 -1.70
C VAL A 23 2.83 6.03 -1.67
N SER A 24 3.77 6.35 -0.78
CA SER A 24 5.02 5.61 -0.62
C SER A 24 4.77 4.15 -0.24
N HIS A 25 3.87 3.93 0.70
CA HIS A 25 3.46 2.61 1.12
C HIS A 25 2.70 1.84 0.01
N ALA A 26 1.85 2.51 -0.78
CA ALA A 26 1.21 1.88 -1.94
C ALA A 26 2.24 1.46 -3.00
N ARG A 27 3.24 2.30 -3.29
CA ARG A 27 4.32 1.99 -4.23
C ARG A 27 5.18 0.82 -3.76
N ALA A 28 5.52 0.76 -2.47
CA ALA A 28 6.32 -0.32 -1.90
C ALA A 28 5.64 -1.71 -1.99
N ARG A 29 4.32 -1.75 -2.17
CA ARG A 29 3.55 -2.99 -2.33
C ARG A 29 3.43 -3.45 -3.79
N LEU A 30 3.87 -2.64 -4.75
CA LEU A 30 3.88 -3.08 -6.14
C LEU A 30 4.92 -4.19 -6.30
N PRO A 31 4.57 -5.29 -6.98
CA PRO A 31 5.53 -6.33 -7.26
C PRO A 31 6.58 -5.84 -8.26
N HIS A 32 7.74 -6.47 -8.22
CA HIS A 32 8.87 -6.22 -9.11
C HIS A 32 9.45 -7.56 -9.58
N GLY A 33 10.12 -7.55 -10.74
CA GLY A 33 10.78 -8.73 -11.30
C GLY A 33 9.96 -9.44 -12.37
N GLU A 34 10.26 -10.72 -12.58
CA GLU A 34 9.61 -11.55 -13.60
C GLU A 34 8.23 -12.02 -13.14
N SER A 35 7.26 -11.94 -14.06
CA SER A 35 5.90 -12.37 -13.82
C SER A 35 5.77 -13.89 -13.91
N ALA A 36 5.01 -14.51 -13.01
CA ALA A 36 4.75 -15.94 -13.06
C ALA A 36 3.85 -16.32 -14.25
N GLU A 37 4.11 -17.48 -14.85
CA GLU A 37 3.25 -18.02 -15.90
C GLU A 37 1.91 -18.53 -15.36
N PHE A 38 1.94 -19.09 -14.14
CA PHE A 38 0.80 -19.68 -13.45
C PHE A 38 0.57 -19.00 -12.10
N CYS A 39 -0.68 -18.90 -11.70
CA CYS A 39 -1.09 -18.29 -10.43
C CYS A 39 -0.64 -19.15 -9.25
N VAL A 40 0.06 -18.56 -8.28
CA VAL A 40 0.54 -19.28 -7.08
C VAL A 40 -0.57 -19.76 -6.12
N GLU A 41 -1.82 -19.35 -6.34
CA GLU A 41 -2.96 -19.70 -5.47
C GLU A 41 -3.91 -20.74 -6.07
N CYS A 42 -4.16 -20.64 -7.37
CA CYS A 42 -5.13 -21.50 -8.06
C CYS A 42 -4.53 -22.27 -9.24
N GLU A 43 -3.23 -22.11 -9.50
CA GLU A 43 -2.47 -22.81 -10.56
C GLU A 43 -2.97 -22.54 -11.98
N GLU A 44 -3.94 -21.64 -12.17
CA GLU A 44 -4.42 -21.21 -13.47
C GLU A 44 -3.39 -20.31 -14.19
N PRO A 45 -3.30 -20.38 -15.53
CA PRO A 45 -2.40 -19.53 -16.29
C PRO A 45 -2.75 -18.05 -16.11
N ILE A 46 -1.73 -17.22 -15.85
CA ILE A 46 -1.88 -15.77 -15.77
C ILE A 46 -1.98 -15.21 -17.20
N ALA A 47 -2.98 -14.37 -17.45
CA ALA A 47 -3.14 -13.75 -18.77
C ALA A 47 -1.91 -12.90 -19.15
N GLU A 48 -1.42 -13.04 -20.38
CA GLU A 48 -0.25 -12.32 -20.87
C GLU A 48 -0.38 -10.80 -20.72
N ARG A 49 -1.55 -10.23 -21.04
CA ARG A 49 -1.84 -8.80 -20.84
C ARG A 49 -1.62 -8.34 -19.39
N ARG A 50 -1.87 -9.22 -18.42
CA ARG A 50 -1.65 -8.93 -16.99
C ARG A 50 -0.17 -8.94 -16.64
N ARG A 51 0.60 -9.89 -17.20
CA ARG A 51 2.06 -9.94 -17.03
C ARG A 51 2.77 -8.72 -17.62
N GLN A 52 2.28 -8.23 -18.75
CA GLN A 52 2.79 -7.02 -19.40
C GLN A 52 2.41 -5.75 -18.65
N ALA A 53 1.16 -5.66 -18.19
CA ALA A 53 0.68 -4.48 -17.45
C ALA A 53 1.31 -4.36 -16.06
N LEU A 54 1.67 -5.49 -15.44
CA LEU A 54 2.13 -5.54 -14.05
C LEU A 54 3.29 -6.55 -13.93
N PRO A 55 4.53 -6.10 -14.22
CA PRO A 55 5.72 -6.93 -14.08
C PRO A 55 5.88 -7.46 -12.65
N GLY A 56 6.22 -8.74 -12.51
CA GLY A 56 6.35 -9.40 -11.21
C GLY A 56 5.04 -9.96 -10.66
N VAL A 57 3.96 -9.98 -11.46
CA VAL A 57 2.68 -10.52 -11.00
C VAL A 57 2.79 -12.02 -10.70
N GLN A 58 2.33 -12.41 -9.50
CA GLN A 58 2.34 -13.80 -9.02
C GLN A 58 0.94 -14.44 -9.00
N THR A 59 -0.11 -13.63 -9.14
CA THR A 59 -1.50 -14.06 -8.96
C THR A 59 -2.39 -13.67 -10.15
N CYS A 60 -3.35 -14.54 -10.48
CA CYS A 60 -4.41 -14.21 -11.42
C CYS A 60 -5.30 -13.08 -10.88
N LEU A 61 -6.07 -12.44 -11.77
CA LEU A 61 -6.94 -11.32 -11.40
C LEU A 61 -7.95 -11.69 -10.32
N ALA A 62 -8.59 -12.85 -10.43
CA ALA A 62 -9.60 -13.29 -9.46
C ALA A 62 -9.01 -13.49 -8.06
N CYS A 63 -7.87 -14.17 -7.97
CA CYS A 63 -7.17 -14.38 -6.71
C CYS A 63 -6.66 -13.07 -6.11
N GLN A 64 -6.16 -12.16 -6.93
CA GLN A 64 -5.73 -10.84 -6.48
C GLN A 64 -6.90 -10.01 -5.94
N SER A 65 -8.02 -9.92 -6.67
CA SER A 65 -9.21 -9.19 -6.23
C SER A 65 -9.75 -9.70 -4.89
N ARG A 66 -9.71 -11.03 -4.65
CA ARG A 66 -10.10 -11.64 -3.37
C ARG A 66 -9.16 -11.22 -2.23
N ARG A 67 -7.84 -11.15 -2.49
CA ARG A 67 -6.85 -10.73 -1.49
C ARG A 67 -7.00 -9.25 -1.16
N ASP A 68 -7.14 -8.40 -2.17
CA ASP A 68 -7.27 -6.95 -2.01
C ASP A 68 -8.55 -6.57 -1.25
N GLY A 69 -9.66 -7.27 -1.53
CA GLY A 69 -10.92 -7.08 -0.80
C GLY A 69 -10.85 -7.46 0.69
N ARG A 70 -9.83 -8.20 1.12
CA ARG A 70 -9.61 -8.60 2.52
C ARG A 70 -8.56 -7.76 3.23
N HIS A 71 -7.96 -6.76 2.57
CA HIS A 71 -6.89 -6.00 3.16
C HIS A 71 -7.39 -5.20 4.37
N ARG A 72 -6.92 -5.58 5.56
CA ARG A 72 -7.20 -4.88 6.81
C ARG A 72 -5.93 -4.20 7.27
N MET A 73 -5.98 -2.88 7.43
CA MET A 73 -4.86 -2.15 8.01
C MET A 73 -4.64 -2.65 9.45
N PRO A 74 -3.41 -3.02 9.84
CA PRO A 74 -3.12 -3.36 11.22
C PRO A 74 -3.45 -2.15 12.12
N GLY A 75 -4.08 -2.41 13.26
CA GLY A 75 -4.44 -1.36 14.20
C GLY A 75 -3.23 -0.87 15.00
N ILE A 76 -3.30 0.36 15.50
CA ILE A 76 -2.30 0.91 16.43
C ILE A 76 -2.60 0.43 17.87
N ASN A 77 -1.59 -0.06 18.57
CA ASN A 77 -1.67 -0.33 20.01
C ASN A 77 -1.63 1.00 20.78
N ARG A 78 -2.80 1.56 21.09
CA ARG A 78 -2.91 2.85 21.81
C ARG A 78 -2.27 2.87 23.21
N ARG A 79 -1.86 1.71 23.78
CA ARG A 79 -1.13 1.63 25.06
C ARG A 79 0.39 1.63 24.89
N GLY A 80 0.90 1.33 23.69
CA GLY A 80 2.34 1.35 23.40
C GLY A 80 2.84 2.77 23.18
N SER A 81 4.15 3.00 23.34
CA SER A 81 4.74 4.29 22.97
C SER A 81 4.63 4.50 21.45
N LYS A 82 4.61 5.75 21.01
CA LYS A 82 4.58 6.10 19.58
C LYS A 82 5.83 5.54 18.87
N ASP A 83 6.99 5.71 19.48
CA ASP A 83 8.29 5.30 18.91
C ASP A 83 8.43 3.78 18.75
N SER A 84 7.74 2.97 19.56
CA SER A 84 7.75 1.51 19.41
C SER A 84 6.83 1.01 18.29
N GLN A 85 5.98 1.88 17.73
CA GLN A 85 4.95 1.49 16.75
C GLN A 85 5.17 2.06 15.36
N LEU A 86 6.05 3.07 15.24
CA LEU A 86 6.42 3.69 13.96
C LEU A 86 7.78 3.20 13.43
N ARG A 87 8.35 2.14 14.04
CA ARG A 87 9.56 1.44 13.56
C ARG A 87 9.19 0.22 12.73
#